data_AF-A0A432ERM8-F1
#
_entry.id   AF-A0A432ERM8-F1
#
_cell.length_a   1.000
_cell.length_b   1.000
_cell.length_c   1.000
_cell.angle_alpha   90.00
_cell.angle_beta   90.00
_cell.angle_gamma   90.00
#
_symmetry.space_group_name_H-M   'P 1'
#
loop_
_entity.id
_entity.type
_entity.pdbx_description
1 polymer ?
#
loop_
_entity_poly.entity_id
_entity_poly.type
_entity_poly.pdbx_seq_one_letter_code
_entity_poly.pdbx_strand_id
1 'polypeptide(L)' 'SLNFRTVAAGDSYNDTTMLGEADKGIFFRPPQNIVAEFPQFPVTANYKELRREIDRAFHDSSDG' A
#
# COMPACT_ATOMS: atom_id res chain seq x y z
N SER A 1 -4.69 8.58 21.35
CA SER A 1 -4.15 8.19 20.04
C SER A 1 -3.49 9.39 19.40
N LEU A 2 -2.33 9.23 18.77
CA LEU A 2 -1.72 10.25 17.92
C LEU A 2 -2.32 10.03 16.52
N ASN A 3 -3.02 11.01 15.97
CA ASN A 3 -3.77 10.87 14.71
C ASN A 3 -2.84 10.88 13.48
N PHE A 4 -1.94 9.91 13.39
CA PHE A 4 -1.09 9.72 12.22
C PHE A 4 -1.75 8.76 11.23
N ARG A 5 -1.75 9.16 9.95
CA ARG A 5 -2.07 8.27 8.82
C ARG A 5 -0.77 7.71 8.28
N THR A 6 -0.75 6.42 8.00
CA THR A 6 0.41 5.63 7.61
C THR A 6 0.18 4.96 6.27
N VAL A 7 1.22 4.94 5.44
CA VAL A 7 1.25 4.20 4.18
C VAL A 7 2.47 3.32 4.19
N ALA A 8 2.29 2.04 3.91
CA ALA A 8 3.35 1.05 3.84
C ALA A 8 3.47 0.51 2.42
N ALA A 9 4.71 0.30 1.97
CA ALA A 9 5.02 -0.33 0.71
C ALA A 9 6.05 -1.44 0.91
N GLY A 10 5.80 -2.60 0.30
CA GLY A 10 6.68 -3.78 0.38
C GLY A 10 6.56 -4.61 -0.89
N ASP A 11 7.30 -5.71 -0.98
CA ASP A 11 7.37 -6.55 -2.18
C ASP A 11 7.39 -8.05 -1.86
N SER A 12 7.39 -8.42 -0.58
CA SER A 12 7.61 -9.79 -0.11
C SER A 12 6.55 -10.25 0.91
N TYR A 13 6.55 -11.56 1.22
CA TYR A 13 5.68 -12.12 2.26
C TYR A 13 5.93 -11.48 3.63
N ASN A 14 7.19 -11.16 3.94
CA ASN A 14 7.58 -10.60 5.23
C ASN A 14 7.03 -9.18 5.45
N ASP A 15 6.58 -8.51 4.38
CA ASP A 15 5.98 -7.18 4.47
C ASP A 15 4.47 -7.24 4.76
N THR A 16 3.81 -8.37 4.54
CA THR A 16 2.33 -8.48 4.55
C THR A 16 1.70 -8.03 5.86
N THR A 17 2.33 -8.35 7.01
CA THR A 17 1.90 -7.85 8.32
C THR A 17 1.97 -6.33 8.38
N MET A 18 3.09 -5.73 7.94
CA MET A 18 3.24 -4.26 7.92
C MET A 18 2.23 -3.61 6.96
N LEU A 19 1.96 -4.22 5.81
CA LEU A 19 0.97 -3.73 4.84
C LEU A 19 -0.46 -3.79 5.38
N GLY A 20 -0.78 -4.80 6.18
CA GLY A 20 -2.10 -4.98 6.79
C GLY A 20 -2.38 -4.03 7.96
N GLU A 21 -1.34 -3.63 8.70
CA GLU A 21 -1.47 -2.71 9.84
C GLU A 21 -1.50 -1.22 9.43
N ALA A 22 -1.01 -0.89 8.23
CA ALA A 22 -1.02 0.48 7.74
C ALA A 22 -2.42 0.92 7.27
N ASP A 23 -2.73 2.22 7.36
CA ASP A 23 -3.98 2.77 6.80
C ASP A 23 -4.08 2.52 5.29
N LYS A 24 -2.94 2.44 4.61
CA LYS A 24 -2.83 1.93 3.24
C LYS A 24 -1.57 1.06 3.07
N GLY A 25 -1.77 -0.24 2.82
CA GLY A 25 -0.73 -1.14 2.32
C GLY A 25 -0.68 -1.17 0.79
N ILE A 26 0.51 -1.16 0.20
CA ILE A 26 0.75 -1.21 -1.25
C ILE A 26 1.85 -2.24 -1.53
N PHE A 27 1.69 -3.05 -2.57
CA PHE A 27 2.82 -3.80 -3.11
C PHE A 27 3.56 -2.99 -4.18
N PHE A 28 4.89 -2.99 -4.11
CA PHE A 28 5.76 -2.38 -5.10
C PHE A 28 6.64 -3.46 -5.74
N ARG A 29 6.32 -3.83 -6.99
CA ARG A 29 7.01 -4.86 -7.77
C ARG A 29 7.12 -6.25 -7.08
N PRO A 30 6.03 -6.78 -6.50
CA PRO A 30 6.06 -8.09 -5.87
C PRO A 30 6.18 -9.22 -6.91
N PRO A 31 6.66 -10.41 -6.51
CA PRO A 31 6.43 -11.66 -7.23
C PRO A 31 4.94 -11.94 -7.47
N GLN A 32 4.60 -12.53 -8.63
CA GLN A 32 3.20 -12.80 -9.01
C GLN A 32 2.47 -13.75 -8.05
N ASN A 33 3.17 -14.74 -7.48
CA ASN A 33 2.58 -15.69 -6.54
C ASN A 33 2.04 -14.98 -5.28
N ILE A 34 2.73 -13.95 -4.80
CA ILE A 34 2.31 -13.19 -3.63
C ILE A 34 1.06 -12.36 -3.94
N VAL A 35 0.99 -11.75 -5.13
CA VAL A 35 -0.19 -10.96 -5.55
C VAL A 35 -1.45 -11.81 -5.56
N ALA A 36 -1.36 -13.07 -5.99
CA ALA A 36 -2.49 -13.98 -6.01
C ALA A 36 -3.00 -14.33 -4.60
N GLU A 37 -2.12 -14.35 -3.60
CA GLU A 37 -2.47 -14.66 -2.20
C GLU A 37 -3.00 -13.44 -1.44
N PHE A 38 -2.60 -12.23 -1.84
CA PHE A 38 -2.96 -10.98 -1.16
C PHE A 38 -3.55 -9.95 -2.14
N PRO A 39 -4.70 -10.27 -2.80
CA PRO A 39 -5.29 -9.41 -3.82
C PRO A 39 -5.84 -8.08 -3.28
N GLN A 40 -5.94 -7.91 -1.97
CA GLN A 40 -6.40 -6.68 -1.32
C GLN A 40 -5.40 -5.53 -1.44
N PHE A 41 -4.11 -5.81 -1.64
CA PHE A 41 -3.09 -4.78 -1.75
C PHE A 41 -2.94 -4.33 -3.21
N PRO A 42 -3.06 -3.04 -3.54
CA PRO A 42 -2.77 -2.54 -4.88
C PRO A 42 -1.32 -2.83 -5.23
N VAL A 43 -1.09 -3.24 -6.48
CA VAL A 43 0.24 -3.54 -7.01
C VAL A 43 0.70 -2.40 -7.90
N THR A 44 1.92 -1.93 -7.67
CA THR A 44 2.57 -0.89 -8.48
C THR A 44 3.86 -1.44 -9.07
N ALA A 45 4.12 -1.15 -10.35
CA ALA A 45 5.26 -1.67 -11.10
C ALA A 45 6.39 -0.63 -11.28
N ASN A 46 6.14 0.63 -10.91
CA ASN A 46 7.12 1.70 -10.99
C ASN A 46 6.86 2.81 -9.96
N TYR A 47 7.86 3.66 -9.73
CA TYR A 47 7.78 4.73 -8.73
C TYR A 47 6.67 5.75 -9.01
N LYS A 48 6.30 5.96 -10.28
CA LYS A 48 5.22 6.88 -10.65
C LYS A 48 3.86 6.34 -10.19
N GLU A 49 3.63 5.04 -10.33
CA GLU A 49 2.45 4.36 -9.81
C GLU A 49 2.44 4.35 -8.29
N LEU A 50 3.56 3.98 -7.65
CA LEU A 50 3.68 4.01 -6.19
C LEU A 50 3.36 5.41 -5.63
N ARG A 51 3.93 6.46 -6.24
CA ARG A 51 3.64 7.84 -5.86
C ARG A 51 2.15 8.19 -5.96
N ARG A 52 1.47 7.75 -7.02
CA ARG A 52 0.04 7.98 -7.20
C ARG A 52 -0.80 7.29 -6.12
N GLU A 53 -0.44 6.06 -5.75
CA GLU A 53 -1.16 5.34 -4.67
C GLU A 53 -0.94 6.01 -3.31
N ILE A 54 0.28 6.48 -3.03
CA ILE A 54 0.57 7.29 -1.83
C ILE A 54 -0.26 8.58 -1.83
N ASP A 55 -0.26 9.33 -2.95
CA ASP A 55 -1.02 10.58 -3.06
C ASP A 55 -2.52 10.33 -2.84
N ARG A 56 -3.10 9.27 -3.42
CA ARG A 56 -4.51 8.87 -3.18
C ARG A 56 -4.77 8.55 -1.72
N ALA A 57 -3.87 7.80 -1.09
CA ALA A 57 -3.98 7.42 0.31
C ALA A 57 -4.03 8.62 1.28
N PHE A 58 -3.58 9.81 0.85
CA PHE A 58 -3.65 11.05 1.63
C PHE A 58 -4.63 12.10 1.06
N HIS A 59 -5.04 12.01 -0.20
CA HIS A 59 -5.99 12.93 -0.83
C HIS A 59 -7.48 12.62 -0.57
N ASP A 60 -7.83 11.44 -0.04
CA ASP A 60 -9.22 11.10 0.34
C ASP A 60 -9.79 11.95 1.51
N SER A 61 -9.15 13.07 1.83
CA SER A 61 -9.72 14.19 2.58
C SER A 61 -10.51 15.12 1.66
N SER A 62 -11.50 14.59 0.95
CA SER A 62 -12.68 15.41 0.64
C SER A 62 -13.57 15.30 1.87
N ASP A 63 -13.43 16.31 2.74
CA ASP A 63 -14.37 16.64 3.80
C ASP A 63 -15.81 16.47 3.30
N GLY A 64 -16.55 15.57 3.95
CA GLY A 64 -18.00 15.59 4.04
C GLY A 64 -18.39 16.02 5.44
#